data_AF-A0A757ZVC0-F1
#
_entry.id   AF-A0A757ZVC0-F1
#
_cell.length_a   1.000
_cell.length_b   1.000
_cell.length_c   1.000
_cell.angle_alpha   90.00
_cell.angle_beta   90.00
_cell.angle_gamma   90.00
#
_symmetry.space_group_name_H-M   'P 1'
#
loop_
_entity.id
_entity.type
_entity.pdbx_description
1 polymer ?
#
loop_
_entity_poly.entity_id
_entity_poly.type
_entity_poly.pdbx_seq_one_letter_code
_entity_poly.pdbx_strand_id
1 'polypeptide(L)'
;MKVSSIKTVYDFMRYCRMPLWFQRSIRDMKVGDTFILGKYTQPVSYDSDSFCVPPRYSACLDGSEACFVAEAWIEKERGIHSFYATWTFPTKPERAHVMTFGEFRISKGGIIEFDNNDHAVRSFALVCRYLAHMLSCMSDEDKKIYFKNNSFPLFNGVWLDSDCNERRQRAVEVDGKIKRVWINYENYMPTHQLSAIVEAAFATGALQLED
;
A
#
# COMPACT_ATOMS: atom_id res chain seq x y z
N MET A 1 8.31 -13.24 -16.51
CA MET A 1 6.86 -13.32 -16.80
C MET A 1 6.47 -12.06 -17.56
N LYS A 2 5.67 -12.17 -18.63
CA LYS A 2 5.24 -11.02 -19.45
C LYS A 2 3.86 -10.51 -18.96
N VAL A 3 3.50 -9.25 -19.19
CA VAL A 3 2.17 -8.76 -18.82
C VAL A 3 1.07 -9.54 -19.54
N SER A 4 1.29 -9.87 -20.82
CA SER A 4 0.37 -10.70 -21.61
C SER A 4 0.12 -12.12 -21.08
N SER A 5 0.91 -12.59 -20.11
CA SER A 5 0.66 -13.86 -19.43
C SER A 5 -0.28 -13.76 -18.22
N ILE A 6 -0.68 -12.55 -17.82
CA ILE A 6 -1.62 -12.32 -16.74
C ILE A 6 -3.03 -12.54 -17.29
N LYS A 7 -3.67 -13.64 -16.92
CA LYS A 7 -5.05 -13.96 -17.34
C LYS A 7 -6.04 -13.86 -16.20
N THR A 8 -5.58 -14.09 -14.97
CA THR A 8 -6.42 -14.15 -13.78
C THR A 8 -5.87 -13.29 -12.65
N VAL A 9 -6.69 -13.05 -11.62
CA VAL A 9 -6.24 -12.41 -10.37
C VAL A 9 -5.09 -13.17 -9.73
N TYR A 10 -5.09 -14.50 -9.83
CA TYR A 10 -3.98 -15.33 -9.37
C TYR A 10 -2.68 -15.01 -10.11
N ASP A 11 -2.73 -14.94 -11.44
CA ASP A 11 -1.56 -14.58 -12.25
C ASP A 11 -1.09 -13.17 -11.93
N PHE A 12 -2.01 -12.24 -11.67
CA PHE A 12 -1.67 -10.86 -11.32
C PHE A 12 -0.93 -10.80 -9.98
N MET A 13 -1.43 -11.47 -8.94
CA MET A 13 -0.75 -11.55 -7.64
C MET A 13 0.61 -12.24 -7.77
N ARG A 14 0.70 -13.33 -8.56
CA ARG A 14 1.97 -13.99 -8.86
C ARG A 14 2.94 -13.06 -9.56
N TYR A 15 2.47 -12.27 -10.53
CA TYR A 15 3.27 -11.28 -11.25
C TYR A 15 3.83 -10.21 -10.30
N CYS A 16 3.02 -9.73 -9.36
CA CYS A 16 3.42 -8.74 -8.36
C CYS A 16 4.27 -9.31 -7.21
N ARG A 17 4.53 -10.64 -7.18
CA ARG A 17 5.12 -11.35 -6.03
C ARG A 17 4.36 -11.15 -4.72
N MET A 18 3.04 -11.02 -4.82
CA MET A 18 2.14 -10.92 -3.69
C MET A 18 1.62 -12.31 -3.30
N PRO A 19 1.23 -12.52 -2.03
CA PRO A 19 0.60 -13.76 -1.60
C PRO A 19 -0.60 -14.16 -2.47
N LEU A 20 -0.59 -15.40 -2.96
CA LEU A 20 -1.56 -15.86 -3.96
C LEU A 20 -2.99 -15.99 -3.41
N TRP A 21 -3.14 -16.09 -2.09
CA TRP A 21 -4.45 -16.10 -1.45
C TRP A 21 -5.14 -14.73 -1.47
N PHE A 22 -4.42 -13.63 -1.77
CA PHE A 22 -5.01 -12.30 -1.95
C PHE A 22 -5.98 -12.23 -3.12
N GLN A 23 -5.87 -13.15 -4.08
CA GLN A 23 -6.83 -13.26 -5.17
C GLN A 23 -8.28 -13.35 -4.68
N ARG A 24 -8.51 -13.98 -3.52
CA ARG A 24 -9.86 -14.12 -2.97
C ARG A 24 -10.35 -12.77 -2.46
N SER A 25 -9.56 -12.08 -1.66
CA SER A 25 -9.89 -10.76 -1.13
C SER A 25 -10.19 -9.78 -2.27
N ILE A 26 -9.36 -9.72 -3.31
CA ILE A 26 -9.53 -8.79 -4.45
C ILE A 26 -10.83 -9.09 -5.23
N ARG A 27 -11.18 -10.37 -5.41
CA ARG A 27 -12.45 -10.75 -6.07
C ARG A 27 -13.68 -10.43 -5.22
N ASP A 28 -13.54 -10.55 -3.90
CA ASP A 28 -14.63 -10.37 -2.95
C ASP A 28 -14.81 -8.90 -2.50
N MET A 29 -13.95 -7.97 -2.99
CA MET A 29 -14.06 -6.53 -2.74
C MET A 29 -15.42 -5.98 -3.14
N LYS A 30 -16.01 -5.17 -2.26
CA LYS A 30 -17.23 -4.39 -2.48
C LYS A 30 -16.90 -2.98 -2.95
N VAL A 31 -17.87 -2.30 -3.55
CA VAL A 31 -17.70 -0.90 -3.96
C VAL A 31 -17.32 -0.06 -2.73
N GLY A 32 -16.27 0.75 -2.85
CA GLY A 32 -15.68 1.54 -1.77
C GLY A 32 -14.60 0.83 -0.96
N ASP A 33 -14.31 -0.44 -1.25
CA ASP A 33 -13.25 -1.16 -0.56
C ASP A 33 -11.85 -0.77 -1.06
N THR A 34 -10.89 -0.79 -0.15
CA THR A 34 -9.47 -0.59 -0.43
C THR A 34 -8.67 -1.80 0.04
N PHE A 35 -7.79 -2.33 -0.82
CA PHE A 35 -6.93 -3.47 -0.52
C PHE A 35 -5.46 -3.03 -0.59
N ILE A 36 -4.81 -2.98 0.57
CA ILE A 36 -3.41 -2.53 0.71
C ILE A 36 -2.49 -3.73 0.46
N LEU A 37 -1.59 -3.59 -0.51
CA LEU A 37 -0.56 -4.60 -0.85
C LEU A 37 0.77 -4.32 -0.13
N GLY A 38 0.99 -3.07 0.23
CA GLY A 38 2.04 -2.66 1.14
C GLY A 38 2.08 -1.13 1.24
N LYS A 39 2.44 -0.64 2.42
CA LYS A 39 2.69 0.77 2.70
C LYS A 39 3.89 0.89 3.62
N TYR A 40 4.89 1.62 3.14
CA TYR A 40 6.08 1.97 3.87
C TYR A 40 6.29 3.48 3.79
N THR A 41 6.25 4.12 4.95
CA THR A 41 6.52 5.53 5.18
C THR A 41 7.55 5.56 6.30
N GLN A 42 8.76 6.06 6.05
CA GLN A 42 9.87 5.97 7.00
C GLN A 42 9.82 7.12 8.04
N PRO A 43 10.33 6.94 9.28
CA PRO A 43 10.49 5.72 10.06
C PRO A 43 9.47 5.59 11.21
N VAL A 44 9.23 4.34 11.58
CA VAL A 44 8.64 3.98 12.88
C VAL A 44 9.57 4.50 13.96
N SER A 45 9.20 5.56 14.68
CA SER A 45 9.96 5.99 15.85
C SER A 45 9.85 4.88 16.90
N TYR A 46 10.98 4.43 17.42
CA TYR A 46 11.02 3.49 18.55
C TYR A 46 10.55 4.14 19.87
N ASP A 47 10.29 5.45 19.85
CA ASP A 47 9.83 6.25 20.99
C ASP A 47 8.31 6.25 21.16
N SER A 48 7.55 5.74 20.18
CA SER A 48 6.08 5.67 20.29
C SER A 48 5.59 4.23 20.21
N ASP A 49 4.71 3.85 21.15
CA ASP A 49 4.00 2.55 21.13
C ASP A 49 3.01 2.43 19.95
N SER A 50 2.88 3.47 19.13
CA SER A 50 2.00 3.54 17.95
C SER A 50 2.79 3.49 16.64
N PHE A 51 2.11 3.16 15.54
CA PHE A 51 2.68 3.40 14.21
C PHE A 51 2.90 4.91 14.00
N CYS A 52 4.15 5.34 13.86
CA CYS A 52 4.45 6.68 13.38
C CYS A 52 4.06 6.76 11.89
N VAL A 53 2.89 7.34 11.62
CA VAL A 53 2.60 7.89 10.29
C VAL A 53 3.14 9.31 10.33
N PRO A 54 4.16 9.65 9.53
CA PRO A 54 4.58 11.04 9.41
C PRO A 54 3.36 11.89 9.09
N PRO A 55 3.16 13.06 9.72
CA PRO A 55 2.10 13.95 9.31
C PRO A 55 2.29 14.24 7.82
N ARG A 56 1.23 14.13 7.01
CA ARG A 56 1.26 14.21 5.53
C ARG A 56 1.92 15.49 4.96
N TYR A 57 2.30 16.42 5.83
CA TYR A 57 2.97 17.69 5.51
C TYR A 57 4.11 18.09 6.46
N SER A 58 4.12 17.63 7.72
CA SER A 58 4.93 18.30 8.77
C SER A 58 6.43 18.02 8.69
N ALA A 59 6.85 16.86 8.19
CA ALA A 59 8.28 16.51 8.20
C ALA A 59 9.10 17.36 7.22
N CYS A 60 8.47 17.83 6.14
CA CYS A 60 9.09 18.74 5.19
C CYS A 60 9.10 20.20 5.69
N LEU A 61 8.28 20.53 6.70
CA LEU A 61 8.05 21.91 7.19
C LEU A 61 8.97 22.30 8.35
N ASP A 62 9.42 21.35 9.16
CA ASP A 62 10.26 21.59 10.34
C ASP A 62 11.76 21.30 10.09
N GLY A 63 12.13 21.00 8.85
CA GLY A 63 13.49 20.61 8.48
C GLY A 63 13.87 19.18 8.91
N SER A 64 12.89 18.34 9.27
CA SER A 64 13.13 16.92 9.53
C SER A 64 13.29 16.10 8.23
N GLU A 65 13.67 14.83 8.40
CA GLU A 65 14.07 13.95 7.29
C GLU A 65 12.98 13.81 6.22
N ALA A 66 13.39 13.79 4.94
CA ALA A 66 12.49 13.64 3.81
C ALA A 66 11.55 12.43 3.96
N CYS A 67 10.25 12.67 3.82
CA CYS A 67 9.24 11.60 3.84
C CYS A 67 9.27 10.80 2.54
N PHE A 68 9.94 9.66 2.56
CA PHE A 68 9.89 8.69 1.47
C PHE A 68 8.72 7.73 1.64
N VAL A 69 8.06 7.43 0.53
CA VAL A 69 6.80 6.68 0.47
C VAL A 69 6.94 5.57 -0.57
N ALA A 70 6.58 4.36 -0.15
CA ALA A 70 6.43 3.21 -1.02
C ALA A 70 5.09 2.56 -0.70
N GLU A 71 4.16 2.65 -1.64
CA GLU A 71 2.78 2.25 -1.44
C GLU A 71 2.25 1.55 -2.67
N ALA A 72 1.44 0.52 -2.45
CA ALA A 72 0.67 -0.14 -3.49
C ALA A 72 -0.68 -0.58 -2.92
N TRP A 73 -1.76 -0.26 -3.62
CA TRP A 73 -3.11 -0.65 -3.23
C TRP A 73 -4.03 -0.81 -4.44
N ILE A 74 -5.19 -1.42 -4.19
CA ILE A 74 -6.28 -1.59 -5.16
C ILE A 74 -7.56 -1.05 -4.54
N GLU A 75 -8.32 -0.26 -5.28
CA GLU A 75 -9.63 0.25 -4.90
C GLU A 75 -10.71 -0.38 -5.76
N LYS A 76 -11.91 -0.53 -5.19
CA LYS A 76 -13.06 -1.10 -5.90
C LYS A 76 -14.11 -0.04 -6.18
N GLU A 77 -14.33 0.19 -7.46
CA GLU A 77 -15.48 0.93 -7.97
C GLU A 77 -16.50 0.00 -8.63
N ARG A 78 -17.62 0.57 -9.08
CA ARG A 78 -18.70 -0.20 -9.70
C ARG A 78 -18.20 -0.83 -11.01
N GLY A 79 -17.96 -2.15 -10.98
CA GLY A 79 -17.53 -2.92 -12.15
C GLY A 79 -16.04 -2.78 -12.51
N ILE A 80 -15.31 -1.89 -11.83
CA ILE A 80 -13.89 -1.58 -12.12
C ILE A 80 -13.06 -1.76 -10.85
N HIS A 81 -11.81 -2.18 -11.01
CA HIS A 81 -10.79 -2.20 -9.97
C HIS A 81 -9.65 -1.29 -10.42
N SER A 82 -9.32 -0.30 -9.60
CA SER A 82 -8.25 0.66 -9.86
C SER A 82 -7.05 0.28 -9.01
N PHE A 83 -5.86 0.15 -9.60
CA PHE A 83 -4.63 -0.07 -8.86
C PHE A 83 -3.78 1.20 -8.87
N TYR A 84 -3.07 1.42 -7.77
CA TYR A 84 -2.21 2.58 -7.59
C TYR A 84 -0.91 2.14 -6.94
N ALA A 85 0.20 2.73 -7.37
CA ALA A 85 1.46 2.58 -6.69
C ALA A 85 2.32 3.85 -6.76
N THR A 86 3.06 4.06 -5.68
CA THR A 86 4.00 5.16 -5.49
C THR A 86 5.31 4.61 -4.94
N TRP A 87 6.44 5.08 -5.45
CA TRP A 87 7.78 4.78 -4.97
C TRP A 87 8.65 6.03 -5.08
N THR A 88 8.94 6.65 -3.95
CA THR A 88 9.80 7.85 -3.90
C THR A 88 11.19 7.58 -3.36
N PHE A 89 11.56 6.34 -3.01
CA PHE A 89 12.90 6.03 -2.50
C PHE A 89 13.99 6.16 -3.57
N PRO A 90 14.96 7.09 -3.42
CA PRO A 90 16.09 7.22 -4.31
C PRO A 90 17.13 6.16 -3.95
N THR A 91 16.86 4.90 -4.26
CA THR A 91 17.85 3.81 -4.07
C THR A 91 19.12 4.02 -4.90
N LYS A 92 19.05 4.86 -5.95
CA LYS A 92 20.15 5.37 -6.76
C LYS A 92 19.78 6.76 -7.28
N PRO A 93 20.73 7.69 -7.48
CA PRO A 93 20.46 9.03 -7.99
C PRO A 93 19.71 9.05 -9.34
N GLU A 94 20.00 8.06 -10.20
CA GLU A 94 19.40 7.95 -11.54
C GLU A 94 18.04 7.23 -11.55
N ARG A 95 17.61 6.63 -10.41
CA ARG A 95 16.37 5.88 -10.39
C ARG A 95 15.20 6.84 -10.23
N ALA A 96 14.44 7.01 -11.30
CA ALA A 96 13.22 7.79 -11.29
C ALA A 96 12.24 7.32 -10.22
N HIS A 97 11.55 8.27 -9.60
CA HIS A 97 10.36 8.00 -8.80
C HIS A 97 9.31 7.33 -9.67
N VAL A 98 8.59 6.37 -9.10
CA VAL A 98 7.49 5.70 -9.79
C VAL A 98 6.19 6.19 -9.19
N MET A 99 5.32 6.73 -10.04
CA MET A 99 3.93 6.96 -9.70
C MET A 99 3.09 6.41 -10.84
N THR A 100 2.20 5.47 -10.53
CA THR A 100 1.48 4.73 -11.57
C THR A 100 0.11 4.30 -11.09
N PHE A 101 -0.86 4.39 -11.97
CA PHE A 101 -2.19 3.88 -11.76
C PHE A 101 -2.72 3.25 -13.03
N GLY A 102 -3.73 2.42 -12.89
CA GLY A 102 -4.44 1.84 -14.00
C GLY A 102 -5.64 1.04 -13.52
N GLU A 103 -6.41 0.55 -14.49
CA GLU A 103 -7.68 -0.10 -14.21
C GLU A 103 -7.70 -1.51 -14.78
N PHE A 104 -8.46 -2.36 -14.12
CA PHE A 104 -8.82 -3.66 -14.65
C PHE A 104 -10.24 -4.05 -14.25
N ARG A 105 -10.83 -4.94 -15.05
CA ARG A 105 -12.12 -5.55 -14.76
C ARG A 105 -11.90 -7.03 -14.44
N ILE A 106 -12.71 -7.56 -13.53
CA ILE A 106 -12.72 -8.99 -13.22
C ILE A 106 -13.99 -9.61 -13.79
N SER A 107 -13.83 -10.36 -14.88
CA SER A 107 -14.88 -11.12 -15.53
C SER A 107 -15.17 -12.44 -14.78
N LYS A 108 -16.27 -13.10 -15.14
CA LYS A 108 -16.67 -14.40 -14.54
C LYS A 108 -15.49 -15.38 -14.61
N GLY A 109 -15.24 -16.10 -13.52
CA GLY A 109 -14.10 -17.02 -13.41
C GLY A 109 -12.81 -16.35 -12.90
N GLY A 110 -12.83 -15.05 -12.58
CA GLY A 110 -11.66 -14.34 -12.07
C GLY A 110 -10.67 -13.94 -13.16
N ILE A 111 -11.14 -13.85 -14.40
CA ILE A 111 -10.36 -13.41 -15.56
C ILE A 111 -10.17 -11.89 -15.45
N ILE A 112 -8.94 -11.43 -15.64
CA ILE A 112 -8.60 -10.00 -15.61
C ILE A 112 -8.52 -9.45 -17.02
N GLU A 113 -9.14 -8.29 -17.22
CA GLU A 113 -9.03 -7.48 -18.43
C GLU A 113 -8.49 -6.10 -18.02
N PHE A 114 -7.25 -5.79 -18.37
CA PHE A 114 -6.65 -4.48 -18.13
C PHE A 114 -7.10 -3.48 -19.20
N ASP A 115 -7.31 -2.22 -18.81
CA ASP A 115 -7.54 -1.14 -19.77
C ASP A 115 -6.21 -0.71 -20.41
N ASN A 116 -5.76 -1.45 -21.43
CA ASN A 116 -4.65 -1.21 -22.38
C ASN A 116 -3.44 -0.37 -21.88
N ASN A 117 -2.95 -0.59 -20.65
CA ASN A 117 -1.79 0.10 -20.11
C ASN A 117 -0.76 -0.88 -19.51
N ASP A 118 -0.10 -1.61 -20.41
CA ASP A 118 0.96 -2.58 -20.09
C ASP A 118 2.09 -1.96 -19.25
N HIS A 119 2.39 -0.68 -19.45
CA HIS A 119 3.41 0.04 -18.71
C HIS A 119 3.00 0.23 -17.25
N ALA A 120 1.76 0.67 -16.99
CA ALA A 120 1.26 0.85 -15.64
C ALA A 120 1.27 -0.45 -14.84
N VAL A 121 0.88 -1.57 -15.46
CA VAL A 121 0.91 -2.89 -14.81
C VAL A 121 2.34 -3.30 -14.43
N ARG A 122 3.33 -3.03 -15.29
CA ARG A 122 4.75 -3.31 -14.99
C ARG A 122 5.26 -2.47 -13.84
N SER A 123 4.98 -1.16 -13.86
CA SER A 123 5.40 -0.22 -12.82
C SER A 123 4.75 -0.56 -11.48
N PHE A 124 3.46 -0.86 -11.46
CA PHE A 124 2.74 -1.29 -10.26
C PHE A 124 3.34 -2.57 -9.66
N ALA A 125 3.59 -3.58 -10.51
CA ALA A 125 4.21 -4.82 -10.08
C ALA A 125 5.64 -4.62 -9.57
N LEU A 126 6.38 -3.65 -10.12
CA LEU A 126 7.72 -3.32 -9.64
C LEU A 126 7.67 -2.79 -8.20
N VAL A 127 6.77 -1.85 -7.90
CA VAL A 127 6.59 -1.31 -6.54
C VAL A 127 6.15 -2.41 -5.57
N CYS A 128 5.18 -3.25 -5.97
CA CYS A 128 4.77 -4.41 -5.17
C CYS A 128 5.95 -5.32 -4.82
N ARG A 129 6.84 -5.60 -5.79
CA ARG A 129 8.03 -6.44 -5.57
C ARG A 129 9.03 -5.78 -4.63
N TYR A 130 9.20 -4.46 -4.69
CA TYR A 130 10.02 -3.74 -3.72
C TYR A 130 9.43 -3.80 -2.33
N LEU A 131 8.12 -3.62 -2.17
CA LEU A 131 7.43 -3.78 -0.89
C LEU A 131 7.59 -5.20 -0.33
N ALA A 132 7.44 -6.23 -1.16
CA ALA A 132 7.70 -7.62 -0.77
C ALA A 132 9.15 -7.83 -0.32
N HIS A 133 10.11 -7.21 -1.02
CA HIS A 133 11.52 -7.30 -0.64
C HIS A 133 11.80 -6.60 0.69
N MET A 134 11.30 -5.38 0.89
CA MET A 134 11.41 -4.67 2.18
C MET A 134 10.82 -5.49 3.31
N LEU A 135 9.63 -6.07 3.10
CA LEU A 135 9.02 -6.97 4.08
C LEU A 135 9.89 -8.20 4.39
N SER A 136 10.53 -8.78 3.38
CA SER A 136 11.43 -9.94 3.57
C SER A 136 12.72 -9.59 4.33
N CYS A 137 13.20 -8.35 4.21
CA CYS A 137 14.40 -7.87 4.86
C CYS A 137 14.15 -7.22 6.23
N MET A 138 12.88 -6.97 6.57
CA MET A 138 12.49 -6.34 7.83
C MET A 138 12.89 -7.22 9.03
N SER A 139 13.46 -6.59 10.05
CA SER A 139 13.84 -7.27 11.30
C SER A 139 12.61 -7.79 12.05
N ASP A 140 12.82 -8.75 12.96
CA ASP A 140 11.71 -9.24 13.78
C ASP A 140 11.27 -8.18 14.79
N GLU A 141 12.17 -7.29 15.20
CA GLU A 141 11.93 -6.12 16.05
C GLU A 141 10.95 -5.14 15.39
N ASP A 142 11.20 -4.79 14.13
CA ASP A 142 10.31 -3.92 13.35
C ASP A 142 8.93 -4.56 13.15
N LYS A 143 8.89 -5.85 12.81
CA LYS A 143 7.63 -6.59 12.63
C LYS A 143 6.82 -6.65 13.92
N LYS A 144 7.47 -6.80 15.08
CA LYS A 144 6.80 -6.84 16.39
C LYS A 144 5.98 -5.57 16.64
N ILE A 145 6.43 -4.40 16.16
CA ILE A 145 5.67 -3.14 16.31
C ILE A 145 4.33 -3.26 15.59
N TYR A 146 4.31 -3.87 14.40
CA TYR A 146 3.06 -4.10 13.67
C TYR A 146 2.12 -5.04 14.40
N PHE A 147 2.65 -6.15 14.90
CA PHE A 147 1.86 -7.14 15.60
C PHE A 147 1.32 -6.64 16.95
N LYS A 148 2.11 -5.85 17.69
CA LYS A 148 1.66 -5.19 18.94
C LYS A 148 0.45 -4.27 18.69
N ASN A 149 0.44 -3.60 17.54
CA ASN A 149 -0.68 -2.77 17.08
C ASN A 149 -1.75 -3.57 16.31
N ASN A 150 -1.75 -4.91 16.47
CA ASN A 150 -2.70 -5.84 15.86
C ASN A 150 -2.74 -5.82 14.32
N SER A 151 -1.73 -5.28 13.65
CA SER A 151 -1.68 -5.19 12.18
C SER A 151 -0.70 -6.20 11.55
N PHE A 152 -0.63 -6.21 10.23
CA PHE A 152 0.43 -6.91 9.49
C PHE A 152 1.56 -5.93 9.14
N PRO A 153 2.82 -6.38 9.13
CA PRO A 153 3.95 -5.62 8.61
C PRO A 153 3.66 -4.99 7.24
N LEU A 154 3.99 -3.69 7.13
CA LEU A 154 3.67 -2.83 5.97
C LEU A 154 2.19 -2.81 5.56
N PHE A 155 1.27 -3.15 6.47
CA PHE A 155 -0.16 -3.29 6.16
C PHE A 155 -0.45 -4.26 5.00
N ASN A 156 0.45 -5.21 4.75
CA ASN A 156 0.37 -6.12 3.62
C ASN A 156 -0.87 -7.04 3.74
N GLY A 157 -1.79 -6.91 2.79
CA GLY A 157 -3.02 -7.69 2.72
C GLY A 157 -4.17 -7.15 3.57
N VAL A 158 -4.05 -5.93 4.09
CA VAL A 158 -5.14 -5.26 4.83
C VAL A 158 -6.23 -4.88 3.83
N TRP A 159 -7.44 -5.41 4.05
CA TRP A 159 -8.63 -5.17 3.22
C TRP A 159 -9.62 -4.34 4.01
N LEU A 160 -9.85 -3.11 3.58
CA LEU A 160 -10.68 -2.11 4.24
C LEU A 160 -12.02 -1.93 3.53
N ASP A 161 -13.05 -1.61 4.30
CA ASP A 161 -14.31 -1.06 3.78
C ASP A 161 -14.24 0.47 3.63
N SER A 162 -15.36 1.06 3.18
CA SER A 162 -15.49 2.51 2.96
C SER A 162 -15.29 3.35 4.22
N ASP A 163 -15.48 2.76 5.40
CA ASP A 163 -15.31 3.42 6.70
C ASP A 163 -13.90 3.16 7.28
N CYS A 164 -12.98 2.69 6.43
CA CYS A 164 -11.61 2.32 6.77
C CYS A 164 -11.48 1.19 7.80
N ASN A 165 -12.54 0.39 8.02
CA ASN A 165 -12.47 -0.77 8.92
C ASN A 165 -12.00 -2.01 8.15
N GLU A 166 -11.08 -2.78 8.73
CA GLU A 166 -10.62 -4.01 8.10
C GLU A 166 -11.74 -5.05 8.02
N ARG A 167 -12.07 -5.52 6.82
CA ARG A 167 -13.11 -6.53 6.53
C ARG A 167 -12.90 -7.86 7.27
N ARG A 168 -11.70 -8.13 7.79
CA ARG A 168 -11.37 -9.31 8.60
C ARG A 168 -11.24 -8.92 10.07
N GLN A 169 -12.04 -9.56 10.92
CA GLN A 169 -11.87 -9.48 12.37
C GLN A 169 -10.54 -10.08 12.81
N ARG A 170 -9.91 -9.46 13.80
CA ARG A 170 -8.68 -9.95 14.42
C ARG A 170 -8.91 -10.41 15.84
N ALA A 171 -8.23 -11.49 16.20
CA ALA A 171 -8.17 -11.98 17.56
C ALA A 171 -7.12 -11.15 18.32
N VAL A 172 -7.57 -10.38 19.30
CA VAL A 172 -6.73 -9.50 20.11
C VAL A 172 -6.95 -9.83 21.57
N GLU A 173 -5.88 -9.83 22.37
CA GLU A 173 -5.98 -10.01 23.81
C GLU A 173 -6.41 -8.69 24.46
N VAL A 174 -7.54 -8.72 25.17
CA VAL A 174 -8.09 -7.59 25.92
C VAL A 174 -8.42 -8.10 27.31
N ASP A 175 -7.72 -7.57 28.33
CA ASP A 175 -7.87 -7.95 29.74
C ASP A 175 -7.69 -9.46 29.99
N GLY A 176 -6.67 -10.07 29.35
CA GLY A 176 -6.39 -11.52 29.48
C GLY A 176 -7.36 -12.44 28.73
N LYS A 177 -8.26 -11.89 27.90
CA LYS A 177 -9.21 -12.66 27.08
C LYS A 177 -9.05 -12.34 25.60
N ILE A 178 -9.07 -13.38 24.77
CA ILE A 178 -9.07 -13.20 23.30
C ILE A 178 -10.46 -12.72 22.86
N LYS A 179 -10.53 -11.50 22.32
CA LYS A 179 -11.73 -10.92 21.71
C LYS A 179 -11.52 -10.75 20.22
N ARG A 180 -12.60 -10.86 19.44
CA ARG A 180 -12.58 -10.52 18.01
C ARG A 180 -12.94 -9.04 17.85
N VAL A 181 -12.03 -8.26 17.29
CA VAL A 181 -12.22 -6.82 17.09
C VAL A 181 -12.05 -6.44 15.63
N TRP A 182 -12.70 -5.36 15.26
CA TRP A 182 -12.49 -4.65 14.01
C TRP A 182 -11.41 -3.59 14.25
N ILE A 183 -10.45 -3.48 13.33
CA ILE A 183 -9.40 -2.48 13.40
C ILE A 183 -9.71 -1.41 12.37
N ASN A 184 -9.69 -0.15 12.79
CA ASN A 184 -9.86 1.00 11.92
C ASN A 184 -8.49 1.50 11.45
N TYR A 185 -8.38 1.78 10.16
CA TYR A 185 -7.16 2.16 9.48
C TYR A 185 -7.21 3.57 8.85
N GLU A 186 -8.13 4.44 9.29
CA GLU A 186 -8.32 5.79 8.72
C GLU A 186 -7.00 6.58 8.63
N ASN A 187 -6.21 6.57 9.71
CA ASN A 187 -4.90 7.25 9.76
C ASN A 187 -3.81 6.58 8.90
N TYR A 188 -4.06 5.36 8.41
CA TYR A 188 -3.12 4.55 7.63
C TYR A 188 -3.51 4.43 6.16
N MET A 189 -4.54 5.16 5.72
CA MET A 189 -4.98 5.13 4.33
C MET A 189 -3.83 5.48 3.36
N PRO A 190 -3.79 4.85 2.17
CA PRO A 190 -2.80 5.19 1.15
C PRO A 190 -2.81 6.68 0.80
N THR A 191 -1.63 7.20 0.49
CA THR A 191 -1.45 8.58 0.07
C THR A 191 -1.79 8.68 -1.40
N HIS A 192 -2.94 9.29 -1.71
CA HIS A 192 -3.37 9.45 -3.10
C HIS A 192 -2.33 10.25 -3.90
N GLN A 193 -2.17 9.92 -5.17
CA GLN A 193 -1.04 10.30 -6.02
C GLN A 193 -0.74 11.81 -6.08
N LEU A 194 -1.78 12.65 -6.07
CA LEU A 194 -1.60 14.11 -6.03
C LEU A 194 -0.93 14.58 -4.73
N SER A 195 -1.29 14.01 -3.58
CA SER A 195 -0.61 14.28 -2.30
C SER A 195 0.85 13.86 -2.39
N ALA A 196 1.13 12.67 -2.94
CA ALA A 196 2.49 12.17 -3.10
C ALA A 196 3.35 13.04 -4.03
N ILE A 197 2.79 13.60 -5.12
CA ILE A 197 3.50 14.55 -5.99
C ILE A 197 3.86 15.82 -5.22
N VAL A 198 2.89 16.39 -4.50
CA VAL A 198 3.10 17.63 -3.73
C VAL A 198 4.16 17.40 -2.66
N GLU A 199 4.09 16.30 -1.93
CA GLU A 199 5.08 15.91 -0.92
C GLU A 199 6.48 15.73 -1.53
N ALA A 200 6.59 15.02 -2.66
CA ALA A 200 7.87 14.83 -3.35
C ALA A 200 8.43 16.16 -3.88
N ALA A 201 7.57 17.04 -4.39
CA ALA A 201 7.97 18.35 -4.90
C ALA A 201 8.49 19.27 -3.79
N PHE A 202 7.88 19.25 -2.59
CA PHE A 202 8.43 19.93 -1.41
C PHE A 202 9.77 19.31 -0.97
N ALA A 203 9.82 17.97 -0.84
CA ALA A 203 11.03 17.28 -0.37
C ALA A 203 12.23 17.44 -1.31
N THR A 204 11.99 17.63 -2.62
CA THR A 204 13.04 17.88 -3.61
C THR A 204 13.35 19.36 -3.82
N GLY A 205 12.66 20.27 -3.13
CA GLY A 205 12.81 21.71 -3.27
C GLY A 205 12.28 22.28 -4.60
N ALA A 206 11.52 21.49 -5.36
CA ALA A 206 10.88 21.91 -6.61
C ALA A 206 9.66 22.82 -6.36
N LEU A 207 9.02 22.70 -5.20
CA LEU A 207 8.05 23.66 -4.68
C LEU A 207 8.62 24.29 -3.41
N GLN A 208 8.49 25.61 -3.32
CA GLN A 208 8.74 26.39 -2.11
C GLN A 208 7.41 27.00 -1.66
N LEU A 209 7.16 27.04 -0.37
CA LEU A 209 6.04 27.82 0.15
C LEU A 209 6.41 29.30 0.03
N GLU A 210 5.50 30.11 -0.51
CA GLU A 210 5.61 31.56 -0.40
C GLU A 210 5.40 31.92 1.09
N ASP A 211 6.26 32.80 1.61
CA ASP A 211 6.18 33.34 2.98
C ASP A 211 4.87 34.10 3.24
#